data_AF-A0A7Y4QHF2-F1
#
_entry.id   AF-A0A7Y4QHF2-F1
#
_cell.length_a   1.000
_cell.length_b   1.000
_cell.length_c   1.000
_cell.angle_alpha   90.00
_cell.angle_beta   90.00
_cell.angle_gamma   90.00
#
_symmetry.space_group_name_H-M   'P 1'
#
loop_
_entity.id
_entity.type
_entity.pdbx_description
1 polymer ?
#
loop_
_entity_poly.entity_id
_entity_poly.type
_entity_poly.pdbx_seq_one_letter_code
_entity_poly.pdbx_strand_id
1 'polypeptide(L)'
;MSASSFPPSSEYSPTQWASDLFEFQRLAGATSAAECRVHMDEFLYSRFPDSAAGPAIGLRLLAAHLWVRLHHQELDLPDVGVVGAGVVAITGHTAVALYRVFAAMPHERVGRDFPASVVVPLAQEHARINPPTA
;
A
#
# COMPACT_ATOMS: atom_id res chain seq x y z
N MET A 1 -14.98 24.23 4.61
CA MET A 1 -14.83 22.79 4.33
C MET A 1 -13.42 22.59 3.84
N SER A 2 -12.50 22.12 4.68
CA SER A 2 -11.10 21.95 4.27
C SER A 2 -10.94 20.62 3.57
N ALA A 3 -10.58 20.64 2.29
CA ALA A 3 -10.09 19.48 1.59
C ALA A 3 -8.81 19.02 2.31
N SER A 4 -8.87 17.87 2.99
CA SER A 4 -7.67 17.20 3.45
C SER A 4 -7.06 16.50 2.24
N SER A 5 -6.42 17.31 1.39
CA SER A 5 -5.58 16.84 0.31
C SER A 5 -4.42 16.08 0.95
N PHE A 6 -4.21 14.84 0.51
CA PHE A 6 -2.98 14.10 0.75
C PHE A 6 -1.78 15.04 0.49
N PRO A 7 -0.70 15.00 1.30
CA PRO A 7 0.47 15.84 1.04
C PRO A 7 0.83 15.75 -0.45
N PRO A 8 1.09 16.89 -1.11
CA PRO A 8 1.47 16.87 -2.52
C PRO A 8 2.63 15.89 -2.69
N SER A 9 2.61 15.15 -3.79
CA SER A 9 3.50 14.00 -4.10
C SER A 9 5.01 14.28 -3.98
N SER A 10 5.43 15.51 -3.70
CA SER A 10 6.81 15.89 -3.41
C SER A 10 7.35 15.38 -2.07
N GLU A 11 6.51 15.16 -1.06
CA GLU A 11 6.97 14.76 0.29
C GLU A 11 7.03 13.24 0.51
N TYR A 12 6.33 12.45 -0.31
CA TYR A 12 6.28 11.00 -0.17
C TYR A 12 6.33 10.30 -1.53
N SER A 13 7.54 9.91 -1.93
CA SER A 13 7.82 9.35 -3.26
C SER A 13 7.28 7.92 -3.40
N PRO A 14 7.02 7.45 -4.63
CA PRO A 14 6.64 6.05 -4.88
C PRO A 14 7.65 5.04 -4.33
N THR A 15 8.94 5.37 -4.36
CA THR A 15 10.02 4.52 -3.83
C THR A 15 9.95 4.41 -2.32
N GLN A 16 9.78 5.54 -1.62
CA GLN A 16 9.61 5.55 -0.17
C GLN A 16 8.33 4.80 0.24
N TRP A 17 7.23 5.03 -0.48
CA TRP A 17 5.98 4.29 -0.31
C TRP A 17 6.17 2.78 -0.43
N ALA A 18 6.84 2.30 -1.49
CA ALA A 18 7.01 0.88 -1.70
C ALA A 18 7.83 0.24 -0.58
N SER A 19 8.92 0.90 -0.17
CA SER A 19 9.76 0.49 0.97
C SER A 19 8.93 0.37 2.26
N ASP A 20 8.15 1.40 2.57
CA ASP A 20 7.34 1.46 3.78
C ASP A 20 6.18 0.47 3.77
N LEU A 21 5.54 0.24 2.62
CA LEU A 21 4.49 -0.76 2.47
C LEU A 21 5.02 -2.18 2.63
N PHE A 22 6.22 -2.49 2.13
CA PHE A 22 6.85 -3.80 2.36
C PHE A 22 7.25 -4.00 3.80
N GLU A 23 7.85 -2.99 4.44
CA GLU A 23 8.22 -3.07 5.84
C GLU A 23 6.98 -3.22 6.72
N PHE A 24 5.91 -2.47 6.44
CA PHE A 24 4.64 -2.62 7.15
C PHE A 24 4.02 -4.00 6.96
N GLN A 25 4.00 -4.54 5.74
CA GLN A 25 3.52 -5.90 5.49
C GLN A 25 4.37 -6.97 6.19
N ARG A 26 5.68 -6.75 6.32
CA ARG A 26 6.58 -7.64 7.07
C ARG A 26 6.27 -7.61 8.56
N LEU A 27 6.04 -6.43 9.13
CA LEU A 27 5.68 -6.25 10.55
C LEU A 27 4.28 -6.80 10.86
N ALA A 28 3.33 -6.61 9.95
CA ALA A 28 1.94 -7.07 10.10
C ALA A 28 1.73 -8.54 9.69
N GLY A 29 2.72 -9.17 9.05
CA GLY A 29 2.65 -10.52 8.51
C GLY A 29 2.31 -11.55 9.59
N ALA A 30 1.25 -12.33 9.36
CA ALA A 30 0.70 -13.34 10.28
C ALA A 30 -0.08 -12.85 11.50
N THR A 31 -0.53 -11.59 11.51
CA THR A 31 -1.32 -11.02 12.64
C THR A 31 -2.80 -10.82 12.31
N SER A 32 -3.63 -10.75 13.35
CA SER A 32 -5.05 -10.39 13.25
C SER A 32 -5.24 -8.92 12.85
N ALA A 33 -6.44 -8.53 12.40
CA ALA A 33 -6.72 -7.15 12.01
C ALA A 33 -6.55 -6.14 13.18
N ALA A 34 -6.82 -6.58 14.42
CA ALA A 34 -6.62 -5.76 15.61
C ALA A 34 -5.13 -5.54 15.90
N GLU A 35 -4.29 -6.56 15.72
CA GLU A 35 -2.83 -6.47 15.86
C GLU A 35 -2.19 -5.65 14.73
N CYS A 36 -2.72 -5.72 13.50
CA CYS A 36 -2.31 -4.85 12.41
C CYS A 36 -2.46 -3.35 12.75
N ARG A 37 -3.48 -2.99 13.54
CA ARG A 37 -3.68 -1.60 13.98
C ARG A 37 -2.59 -1.15 14.96
N VAL A 38 -2.19 -2.02 15.88
CA VAL A 38 -1.08 -1.77 16.82
C VAL A 38 0.23 -1.58 16.04
N HIS A 39 0.52 -2.47 15.10
CA HIS A 39 1.70 -2.34 14.24
C HIS A 39 1.65 -1.09 13.36
N MET A 40 0.47 -0.63 12.94
CA MET A 40 0.34 0.62 12.20
C MET A 40 0.71 1.80 13.09
N ASP A 41 0.24 1.84 14.34
CA ASP A 41 0.58 2.91 15.27
C ASP A 41 2.09 2.92 15.56
N GLU A 42 2.72 1.76 15.82
CA GLU A 42 4.18 1.62 15.98
C GLU A 42 4.97 2.09 14.75
N PHE A 43 4.50 1.71 13.56
CA PHE A 43 5.08 2.12 12.29
C PHE A 43 5.00 3.64 12.10
N LEU A 44 3.85 4.24 12.42
CA LEU A 44 3.63 5.68 12.37
C LEU A 44 4.54 6.45 13.33
N TYR A 45 4.62 6.02 14.59
CA TYR A 45 5.45 6.67 15.60
C TYR A 45 6.94 6.64 15.24
N SER A 46 7.43 5.52 14.68
CA SER A 46 8.85 5.39 14.34
C SER A 46 9.25 6.13 13.06
N ARG A 47 8.37 6.19 12.07
CA ARG A 47 8.68 6.76 10.74
C ARG A 47 8.33 8.23 10.59
N PHE A 48 7.33 8.70 11.36
CA PHE A 48 6.77 10.04 11.22
C PHE A 48 6.52 10.72 12.59
N PRO A 49 7.51 10.76 13.51
CA PRO A 49 7.29 11.26 14.87
C PRO A 49 6.82 12.72 14.92
N ASP A 50 7.30 13.55 13.99
CA ASP A 50 7.02 15.00 13.95
C ASP A 50 6.30 15.46 12.67
N SER A 51 5.88 14.53 11.81
CA SER A 51 5.25 14.89 10.53
C SER A 51 3.75 15.06 10.67
N ALA A 52 3.25 16.27 10.36
CA ALA A 52 1.82 16.55 10.25
C ALA A 52 1.12 15.67 9.18
N ALA A 53 1.87 15.17 8.20
CA ALA A 53 1.39 14.26 7.16
C ALA A 53 1.42 12.78 7.57
N GLY A 54 2.18 12.42 8.61
CA GLY A 54 2.40 11.05 9.07
C GLY A 54 1.10 10.25 9.24
N PRO A 55 0.11 10.73 10.02
CA PRO A 55 -1.15 10.02 10.21
C PRO A 55 -1.90 9.72 8.90
N ALA A 56 -1.87 10.65 7.93
CA ALA A 56 -2.54 10.48 6.65
C ALA A 56 -1.84 9.46 5.74
N ILE A 57 -0.51 9.33 5.86
CA ILE A 57 0.31 8.33 5.19
C ILE A 57 0.06 6.94 5.79
N GLY A 58 0.14 6.79 7.12
CA GLY A 58 -0.08 5.49 7.76
C GLY A 58 -1.49 4.94 7.54
N LEU A 59 -2.52 5.80 7.53
CA LEU A 59 -3.87 5.36 7.19
C LEU A 59 -3.95 4.72 5.80
N ARG A 60 -3.23 5.28 4.82
CA ARG A 60 -3.19 4.76 3.44
C ARG A 60 -2.35 3.50 3.32
N LEU A 61 -1.24 3.39 4.07
CA LEU A 61 -0.45 2.16 4.16
C LEU A 61 -1.25 1.02 4.78
N LEU A 62 -1.98 1.29 5.87
CA LEU A 62 -2.89 0.31 6.48
C LEU A 62 -3.98 -0.10 5.49
N ALA A 63 -4.61 0.85 4.81
CA ALA A 63 -5.64 0.55 3.82
C ALA A 63 -5.08 -0.31 2.67
N ALA A 64 -3.88 -0.01 2.17
CA ALA A 64 -3.22 -0.80 1.15
C ALA A 64 -2.90 -2.23 1.64
N HIS A 65 -2.42 -2.40 2.87
CA HIS A 65 -2.18 -3.72 3.45
C HIS A 65 -3.48 -4.54 3.58
N LEU A 66 -4.54 -3.94 4.12
CA LEU A 66 -5.83 -4.61 4.28
C LEU A 66 -6.43 -4.97 2.92
N TRP A 67 -6.25 -4.11 1.92
CA TRP A 67 -6.65 -4.37 0.54
C TRP A 67 -5.91 -5.58 -0.05
N VAL A 68 -4.59 -5.65 0.11
CA VAL A 68 -3.78 -6.80 -0.33
C VAL A 68 -4.26 -8.10 0.32
N ARG A 69 -4.60 -8.06 1.61
CA ARG A 69 -5.17 -9.23 2.31
C ARG A 69 -6.53 -9.62 1.78
N LEU A 70 -7.39 -8.65 1.48
CA LEU A 70 -8.74 -8.90 0.97
C LEU A 70 -8.71 -9.51 -0.43
N HIS A 71 -7.87 -8.98 -1.32
CA HIS A 71 -7.82 -9.35 -2.73
C HIS A 71 -6.73 -10.35 -3.09
N HIS A 72 -6.07 -10.97 -2.10
CA HIS A 72 -4.88 -11.78 -2.36
C HIS A 72 -5.05 -12.83 -3.46
N GLN A 73 -6.20 -13.50 -3.52
CA GLN A 73 -6.48 -14.52 -4.55
C GLN A 73 -6.48 -13.95 -5.98
N GLU A 74 -6.81 -12.67 -6.15
CA GLU A 74 -6.83 -11.98 -7.45
C GLU A 74 -5.43 -11.51 -7.88
N LEU A 75 -4.45 -11.55 -6.97
CA LEU A 75 -3.09 -11.04 -7.20
C LEU A 75 -2.10 -12.12 -7.66
N ASP A 76 -2.50 -13.39 -7.74
CA ASP A 76 -1.65 -14.51 -8.17
C ASP A 76 -1.44 -14.48 -9.70
N LEU A 77 -0.69 -13.47 -10.15
CA LEU A 77 -0.42 -13.18 -11.56
C LEU A 77 1.03 -12.73 -11.73
N PRO A 78 1.66 -13.04 -12.89
CA PRO A 78 2.99 -12.54 -13.22
C PRO A 78 3.08 -11.02 -13.04
N ASP A 79 4.20 -10.56 -12.49
CA ASP A 79 4.52 -9.14 -12.23
C ASP A 79 3.60 -8.40 -11.24
N VAL A 80 2.58 -9.07 -10.69
CA VAL A 80 1.63 -8.51 -9.71
C VAL A 80 1.91 -9.03 -8.31
N GLY A 81 1.99 -10.35 -8.15
CA GLY A 81 2.20 -10.98 -6.86
C GLY A 81 2.23 -12.50 -6.96
N VAL A 82 2.55 -13.14 -5.84
CA VAL A 82 2.54 -14.60 -5.69
C VAL A 82 1.77 -14.94 -4.42
N VAL A 83 0.84 -15.89 -4.53
CA VAL A 83 0.05 -16.39 -3.40
C VAL A 83 0.52 -17.80 -3.03
N GLY A 84 1.19 -17.92 -1.88
CA GLY A 84 1.62 -19.20 -1.31
C GLY A 84 0.74 -19.67 -0.16
N ALA A 85 1.05 -20.86 0.40
CA ALA A 85 0.32 -21.54 1.49
C ALA A 85 0.39 -20.84 2.88
N GLY A 86 0.34 -19.51 2.89
CA GLY A 86 0.40 -18.68 4.10
C GLY A 86 1.03 -17.30 3.89
N VAL A 87 1.47 -16.96 2.67
CA VAL A 87 2.14 -15.69 2.36
C VAL A 87 1.55 -15.08 1.10
N VAL A 88 1.12 -13.82 1.22
CA VAL A 88 0.76 -12.97 0.08
C VAL A 88 1.95 -12.05 -0.15
N ALA A 89 2.68 -12.25 -1.24
CA ALA A 89 3.79 -11.39 -1.62
C ALA A 89 3.39 -10.60 -2.87
N ILE A 90 3.40 -9.27 -2.78
CA ILE A 90 3.17 -8.39 -3.94
C ILE A 90 4.52 -7.95 -4.54
N THR A 91 4.53 -7.61 -5.81
CA THR A 91 5.71 -7.02 -6.47
C THR A 91 5.85 -5.53 -6.14
N GLY A 92 7.04 -4.97 -6.44
CA GLY A 92 7.25 -3.52 -6.40
C GLY A 92 6.30 -2.76 -7.34
N HIS A 93 5.89 -3.37 -8.45
CA HIS A 93 4.96 -2.74 -9.38
C HIS A 93 3.55 -2.61 -8.79
N THR A 94 3.08 -3.65 -8.08
CA THR A 94 1.82 -3.59 -7.34
C THR A 94 1.87 -2.56 -6.22
N ALA A 95 2.99 -2.46 -5.50
CA ALA A 95 3.16 -1.42 -4.49
C ALA A 95 3.02 -0.01 -5.08
N VAL A 96 3.63 0.26 -6.24
CA VAL A 96 3.51 1.55 -6.95
C VAL A 96 2.11 1.77 -7.53
N ALA A 97 1.43 0.71 -8.00
CA ALA A 97 0.04 0.82 -8.44
C ALA A 97 -0.88 1.23 -7.27
N LEU A 98 -0.70 0.62 -6.09
CA LEU A 98 -1.41 1.00 -4.87
C LEU A 98 -1.12 2.44 -4.46
N TYR A 99 0.14 2.90 -4.58
CA TYR A 99 0.47 4.32 -4.37
C TYR A 99 -0.40 5.22 -5.24
N ARG A 100 -0.49 4.96 -6.55
CA ARG A 100 -1.29 5.79 -7.48
C ARG A 100 -2.76 5.84 -7.09
N VAL A 101 -3.31 4.72 -6.62
CA VAL A 101 -4.71 4.64 -6.21
C VAL A 101 -4.95 5.35 -4.87
N PHE A 102 -4.16 5.03 -3.84
CA PHE A 102 -4.38 5.54 -2.48
C PHE A 102 -3.88 6.98 -2.28
N ALA A 103 -2.82 7.42 -2.97
CA ALA A 103 -2.34 8.80 -2.91
C ALA A 103 -3.35 9.78 -3.52
N ALA A 104 -4.03 9.38 -4.61
CA ALA A 104 -5.08 10.18 -5.24
C ALA A 104 -6.43 10.11 -4.50
N MET A 105 -6.57 9.21 -3.53
CA MET A 105 -7.84 8.97 -2.85
C MET A 105 -8.13 10.06 -1.80
N PRO A 106 -9.34 10.66 -1.81
CA PRO A 106 -9.80 11.53 -0.74
C PRO A 106 -9.79 10.80 0.60
N HIS A 107 -9.44 11.49 1.68
CA HIS A 107 -9.25 10.88 3.00
C HIS A 107 -10.48 10.09 3.47
N GLU A 108 -11.68 10.64 3.25
CA GLU A 108 -12.97 10.04 3.59
C GLU A 108 -13.31 8.77 2.81
N ARG A 109 -12.51 8.43 1.78
CA ARG A 109 -12.69 7.23 0.96
C ARG A 109 -11.63 6.15 1.21
N VAL A 110 -10.54 6.44 1.95
CA VAL A 110 -9.38 5.53 2.13
C VAL A 110 -9.76 4.17 2.72
N GLY A 111 -10.81 4.10 3.54
CA GLY A 111 -11.31 2.84 4.10
C GLY A 111 -12.32 2.08 3.23
N ARG A 112 -12.61 2.54 2.01
CA ARG A 112 -13.55 1.86 1.11
C ARG A 112 -12.81 0.85 0.25
N ASP A 113 -13.44 -0.31 0.10
CA ASP A 113 -12.98 -1.33 -0.82
C ASP A 113 -13.13 -0.89 -2.30
N PHE A 114 -12.25 -1.41 -3.15
CA PHE A 114 -12.31 -1.25 -4.60
C PHE A 114 -11.74 -2.49 -5.29
N PRO A 115 -12.25 -2.86 -6.49
CA PRO A 115 -11.92 -4.15 -7.09
C PRO A 115 -10.47 -4.22 -7.62
N ALA A 116 -9.88 -5.42 -7.64
CA ALA A 116 -8.54 -5.64 -8.20
C ALA A 116 -8.43 -5.27 -9.68
N SER A 117 -9.55 -5.21 -10.41
CA SER A 117 -9.62 -4.70 -11.78
C SER A 117 -9.17 -3.24 -11.93
N VAL A 118 -9.01 -2.49 -10.83
CA VAL A 118 -8.40 -1.15 -10.84
C VAL A 118 -6.87 -1.22 -10.69
N VAL A 119 -6.36 -2.08 -9.80
CA VAL A 119 -4.93 -2.11 -9.43
C VAL A 119 -4.12 -2.98 -10.39
N VAL A 120 -4.64 -4.15 -10.74
CA VAL A 120 -3.91 -5.15 -11.55
C VAL A 120 -3.48 -4.57 -12.91
N PRO A 121 -4.35 -3.88 -13.68
CA PRO A 121 -3.92 -3.28 -14.94
C PRO A 121 -2.85 -2.20 -14.76
N LEU A 122 -2.91 -1.42 -13.66
CA LEU A 122 -1.90 -0.40 -13.36
C LEU A 122 -0.55 -1.04 -13.00
N ALA A 123 -0.55 -2.15 -12.26
CA ALA A 123 0.65 -2.89 -11.92
C ALA A 123 1.31 -3.49 -13.17
N GLN A 124 0.52 -4.16 -14.02
CA GLN A 124 1.00 -4.75 -15.27
C GLN A 124 1.53 -3.69 -16.25
N GLU A 125 0.85 -2.55 -16.37
CA GLU A 125 1.33 -1.43 -17.19
C GLU A 125 2.65 -0.87 -16.65
N HIS A 126 2.78 -0.75 -15.33
CA HIS A 126 4.02 -0.28 -14.72
C HIS A 126 5.18 -1.27 -14.90
N ALA A 127 4.92 -2.57 -14.82
CA ALA A 127 5.89 -3.63 -15.11
C ALA A 127 6.34 -3.59 -16.58
N ARG A 128 5.41 -3.36 -17.51
CA ARG A 128 5.71 -3.21 -18.94
C ARG A 128 6.68 -2.07 -19.23
N ILE A 129 6.56 -0.96 -18.50
CA ILE A 129 7.42 0.23 -18.65
C ILE A 129 8.77 0.04 -17.92
N ASN A 130 8.78 -0.71 -16.81
CA ASN A 130 9.93 -0.88 -15.93
C ASN A 130 10.21 -2.38 -15.75
N PRO A 131 10.61 -3.10 -16.82
CA PRO A 131 10.86 -4.53 -16.70
C PRO A 131 11.94 -4.80 -15.65
N PRO A 132 11.83 -5.89 -14.86
CA PRO A 132 12.85 -6.23 -13.89
C PRO A 132 14.20 -6.34 -14.59
N THR A 133 15.18 -5.54 -14.16
CA THR A 133 16.57 -5.71 -14.58
C THR A 133 17.03 -7.11 -14.16
N ALA A 134 17.41 -7.92 -15.15
CA ALA A 134 17.87 -9.29 -14.99
C ALA A 134 19.14 -9.40 -14.11
#